data_AF-A0A5D3E5W0-F1
#
_entry.id   AF-A0A5D3E5W0-F1
#
_cell.length_a   1.000
_cell.length_b   1.000
_cell.length_c   1.000
_cell.angle_alpha   90.00
_cell.angle_beta   90.00
_cell.angle_gamma   90.00
#
_symmetry.space_group_name_H-M   'P 1'
#
loop_
_entity.id
_entity.type
_entity.pdbx_description
1 polymer ?
#
loop_
_entity_poly.entity_id
_entity_poly.type
_entity_poly.pdbx_seq_one_letter_code
_entity_poly.pdbx_strand_id
1 'polypeptide(L)'
;MPLTQGIPCLIILAPNGKTITKQGRNLINLYRENAYPFTEARLEELIKEMGEEAKKLPTSVRHVGHRHELNLVSEGNGGGPFICCECDEQGSGWAYQCLECGFEVHPKCVETINCNSPINER
;
A
#
# COMPACT_ATOMS: atom_id res chain seq x y z
N MET A 1 -4.34 34.31 -6.36
CA MET A 1 -3.38 33.47 -7.12
C MET A 1 -4.00 32.07 -7.22
N PRO A 2 -4.42 31.57 -8.39
CA PRO A 2 -5.01 30.25 -8.48
C PRO A 2 -3.91 29.19 -8.61
N LEU A 3 -3.63 28.47 -7.53
CA LEU A 3 -2.79 27.27 -7.55
C LEU A 3 -3.68 26.04 -7.70
N THR A 4 -4.12 25.74 -8.91
CA THR A 4 -4.36 24.34 -9.32
C THR A 4 -4.08 24.22 -10.81
N GLN A 5 -2.80 24.30 -11.17
CA GLN A 5 -2.31 23.59 -12.33
C GLN A 5 -2.69 22.12 -12.09
N GLY A 6 -3.64 21.59 -12.88
CA GLY A 6 -4.24 20.28 -12.65
C GLY A 6 -3.18 19.23 -12.34
N ILE A 7 -3.34 18.53 -11.21
CA ILE A 7 -2.40 17.50 -10.75
C ILE A 7 -2.09 16.59 -11.95
N PRO A 8 -0.82 16.42 -12.34
CA PRO A 8 -0.49 15.66 -13.54
C PRO A 8 -0.96 14.20 -13.37
N CYS A 9 -1.91 13.79 -14.21
CA CYS A 9 -2.37 12.41 -14.31
C CYS A 9 -1.43 11.63 -15.23
N LEU A 10 -0.99 10.45 -14.78
CA LEU A 10 -0.25 9.52 -15.62
C LEU A 10 -1.22 8.49 -16.21
N ILE A 11 -1.40 8.52 -17.52
CA ILE A 11 -2.16 7.52 -18.27
C ILE A 11 -1.21 6.52 -18.91
N ILE A 12 -1.60 5.25 -18.95
CA ILE A 12 -0.84 4.20 -19.61
C ILE A 12 -1.63 3.72 -20.82
N LEU A 13 -0.97 3.68 -21.98
CA LEU A 13 -1.56 3.29 -23.26
C LEU A 13 -0.99 1.94 -23.72
N ALA A 14 -1.86 1.12 -24.29
CA ALA A 14 -1.47 -0.09 -25.02
C ALA A 14 -0.84 0.29 -26.39
N PRO A 15 -0.09 -0.62 -27.03
CA PRO A 15 0.49 -0.37 -28.36
C PRO A 15 -0.53 -0.01 -29.45
N ASN A 16 -1.80 -0.40 -29.28
CA ASN A 16 -2.91 -0.05 -30.18
C ASN A 16 -3.51 1.35 -29.91
N GLY A 17 -2.96 2.11 -28.97
CA GLY A 17 -3.45 3.44 -28.58
C GLY A 17 -4.61 3.45 -27.57
N LYS A 18 -5.13 2.27 -27.17
CA LYS A 18 -6.19 2.17 -26.15
C LYS A 18 -5.62 2.48 -24.76
N THR A 19 -6.38 3.19 -23.92
CA THR A 19 -6.01 3.41 -22.52
C THR A 19 -6.16 2.12 -21.71
N ILE A 20 -5.08 1.72 -21.04
CA ILE A 20 -5.06 0.63 -20.05
C ILE A 20 -5.52 1.15 -18.69
N THR A 21 -4.93 2.25 -18.22
CA THR A 21 -5.34 2.87 -16.95
C THR A 21 -5.08 4.37 -16.94
N LYS A 22 -5.92 5.11 -16.20
CA LYS A 22 -5.72 6.53 -15.87
C LYS A 22 -5.02 6.73 -14.51
N GLN A 23 -4.83 5.65 -13.76
CA GLN A 23 -4.18 5.63 -12.45
C GLN A 23 -2.72 5.15 -12.57
N GLY A 24 -2.03 5.51 -13.65
CA GLY A 24 -0.68 5.03 -13.94
C GLY A 24 0.32 5.34 -12.83
N ARG A 25 0.13 6.45 -12.10
CA ARG A 25 0.94 6.78 -10.92
C ARG A 25 0.80 5.71 -9.83
N ASN A 26 -0.42 5.28 -9.51
CA ASN A 26 -0.67 4.25 -8.49
C ASN A 26 -0.05 2.93 -8.93
N LEU A 27 -0.20 2.56 -10.21
CA LEU A 27 0.37 1.34 -10.77
C LEU A 27 1.90 1.30 -10.65
N ILE A 28 2.60 2.38 -10.99
CA ILE A 28 4.06 2.48 -10.82
C ILE A 28 4.44 2.51 -9.33
N ASN A 29 3.64 3.19 -8.51
CA ASN A 29 3.85 3.23 -7.06
C ASN A 29 3.63 1.87 -6.38
N LEU A 30 2.86 0.98 -6.97
CA LEU A 30 2.57 -0.31 -6.38
C LEU A 30 3.51 -1.41 -6.90
N TYR A 31 3.74 -1.42 -8.22
CA TYR A 31 4.42 -2.55 -8.87
C TYR A 31 5.81 -2.20 -9.42
N ARG A 32 6.21 -0.93 -9.40
CA ARG A 32 7.54 -0.46 -9.87
C ARG A 32 7.87 -1.03 -11.26
N GLU A 33 9.08 -1.54 -11.48
CA GLU A 33 9.52 -2.16 -12.73
C GLU A 33 8.73 -3.44 -13.08
N ASN A 34 8.13 -4.13 -12.11
CA ASN A 34 7.36 -5.35 -12.35
C ASN A 34 6.07 -5.09 -13.14
N ALA A 35 5.63 -3.83 -13.16
CA ALA A 35 4.49 -3.38 -13.95
C ALA A 35 4.78 -3.32 -15.46
N TYR A 36 6.06 -3.41 -15.87
CA TYR A 36 6.44 -3.60 -17.26
C TYR A 36 6.41 -5.10 -17.64
N PRO A 37 5.93 -5.46 -18.85
CA PRO A 37 5.28 -4.60 -19.82
C PRO A 37 3.89 -4.17 -19.35
N PHE A 38 3.57 -2.89 -19.54
CA PHE A 38 2.27 -2.35 -19.14
C PHE A 38 1.16 -2.89 -20.05
N THR A 39 0.63 -4.05 -19.70
CA THR A 39 -0.43 -4.75 -20.43
C THR A 39 -1.56 -5.11 -19.46
N GLU A 40 -2.78 -5.30 -19.99
CA GLU A 40 -3.93 -5.73 -19.18
C GLU A 40 -3.61 -7.07 -18.47
N ALA A 41 -3.07 -8.05 -19.20
CA ALA A 41 -2.70 -9.36 -18.64
C ALA A 41 -1.64 -9.27 -17.52
N ARG A 42 -0.57 -8.48 -17.71
CA ARG A 42 0.46 -8.32 -16.67
C ARG A 42 -0.09 -7.67 -15.41
N LEU A 43 -0.99 -6.70 -15.56
CA LEU A 43 -1.65 -6.05 -14.43
C LEU A 43 -2.55 -7.03 -13.67
N GLU A 44 -3.30 -7.89 -14.38
CA GLU A 44 -4.12 -8.93 -13.76
C GLU A 44 -3.28 -9.93 -12.95
N GLU A 45 -2.13 -10.37 -13.48
CA GLU A 45 -1.19 -11.23 -12.76
C GLU A 45 -0.71 -10.57 -11.46
N LEU A 46 -0.26 -9.32 -11.52
CA LEU A 46 0.25 -8.58 -10.36
C LEU A 46 -0.82 -8.34 -9.30
N ILE A 47 -2.06 -8.03 -9.71
CA ILE A 47 -3.19 -7.87 -8.80
C ILE A 47 -3.49 -9.20 -8.11
N LYS A 48 -3.45 -10.31 -8.86
CA LYS A 48 -3.70 -11.65 -8.32
C LYS A 48 -2.62 -12.04 -7.30
N GLU A 49 -1.35 -11.91 -7.65
CA GLU A 49 -0.21 -12.21 -6.76
C GLU A 49 -0.30 -11.41 -5.46
N MET A 50 -0.53 -10.09 -5.56
CA MET A 50 -0.68 -9.22 -4.40
C MET A 50 -1.87 -9.63 -3.51
N GLY A 51 -2.99 -10.02 -4.13
CA GLY A 51 -4.16 -10.52 -3.40
C GLY A 51 -3.91 -11.86 -2.71
N GLU A 52 -3.07 -12.73 -3.29
CA GLU A 52 -2.67 -13.99 -2.68
C GLU A 52 -1.71 -13.78 -1.50
N GLU A 53 -0.75 -12.85 -1.61
CA GLU A 53 0.12 -12.48 -0.50
C GLU A 53 -0.67 -11.86 0.66
N ALA A 54 -1.66 -11.01 0.37
CA ALA A 54 -2.50 -10.40 1.39
C ALA A 54 -3.33 -11.41 2.19
N LYS A 55 -3.72 -12.54 1.60
CA LYS A 55 -4.41 -13.63 2.33
C LYS A 55 -3.55 -14.29 3.39
N LYS A 56 -2.22 -14.15 3.30
CA LYS A 56 -1.27 -14.68 4.30
C LYS A 56 -1.07 -13.71 5.46
N LEU A 57 -1.51 -12.46 5.31
CA LEU A 57 -1.41 -11.45 6.35
C LEU A 57 -2.58 -11.58 7.34
N PRO A 58 -2.35 -11.36 8.64
CA PRO A 58 -3.43 -11.29 9.61
C PRO A 58 -4.35 -10.10 9.32
N THR A 59 -5.65 -10.28 9.50
CA THR A 59 -6.65 -9.22 9.26
C THR A 59 -6.52 -8.05 10.22
N SER A 60 -5.97 -8.27 11.41
CA SER A 60 -5.66 -7.24 12.39
C SER A 60 -4.40 -7.57 13.19
N VAL A 61 -3.72 -6.54 13.66
CA VAL A 61 -2.46 -6.64 14.42
C VAL A 61 -2.39 -5.59 15.53
N ARG A 62 -1.59 -5.88 16.56
CA ARG A 62 -1.19 -4.92 17.58
C ARG A 62 0.30 -4.60 17.39
N HIS A 63 0.60 -3.33 17.22
CA HIS A 63 1.97 -2.86 16.97
C HIS A 63 2.64 -2.39 18.27
N VAL A 64 3.96 -2.60 18.41
CA VAL A 64 4.71 -2.23 19.63
C VAL A 64 4.65 -0.72 19.90
N GLY A 65 4.77 0.11 18.85
CA GLY A 65 4.71 1.57 18.94
C GLY A 65 3.30 2.16 18.98
N HIS A 66 2.24 1.34 18.87
CA HIS A 66 0.87 1.83 18.73
C HIS A 66 -0.15 1.07 19.58
N ARG A 67 -0.97 1.81 20.35
CA ARG A 67 -1.86 1.22 21.38
C ARG A 67 -3.15 0.60 20.82
N HIS A 68 -3.67 1.09 19.70
CA HIS A 68 -4.91 0.60 19.12
C HIS A 68 -4.67 -0.59 18.18
N GLU A 69 -5.72 -1.34 17.90
CA GLU A 69 -5.69 -2.39 16.90
C GLU A 69 -5.62 -1.78 15.49
N LEU A 70 -4.74 -2.35 14.68
CA LEU A 70 -4.56 -1.97 13.29
C LEU A 70 -5.25 -2.99 12.40
N ASN A 71 -6.06 -2.53 11.46
CA ASN A 71 -6.77 -3.37 10.51
C ASN A 71 -6.07 -3.38 9.17
N LEU A 72 -6.05 -4.53 8.52
CA LEU A 72 -5.51 -4.68 7.18
C LEU A 72 -6.48 -4.03 6.16
N VAL A 73 -6.02 -2.95 5.53
CA VAL A 73 -6.77 -2.18 4.53
C VAL A 73 -6.05 -2.17 3.18
N SER A 74 -6.80 -1.90 2.13
CA SER A 74 -6.42 -1.84 0.72
C SER A 74 -7.20 -0.73 0.01
N GLU A 75 -6.83 -0.41 -1.23
CA GLU A 75 -7.51 0.60 -2.04
C GLU A 75 -9.03 0.34 -2.21
N GLY A 76 -9.49 -0.91 -2.06
CA GLY A 76 -10.90 -1.29 -2.22
C GLY A 76 -11.78 -1.20 -0.96
N ASN A 77 -11.20 -1.10 0.24
CA ASN A 77 -11.93 -1.16 1.52
C ASN A 77 -11.58 -0.02 2.49
N GLY A 78 -11.02 1.09 1.99
CA GLY A 78 -10.75 2.30 2.79
C GLY A 78 -9.29 2.71 2.89
N GLY A 79 -8.37 2.00 2.23
CA GLY A 79 -6.96 2.36 2.08
C GLY A 79 -6.67 3.17 0.81
N GLY A 80 -5.44 3.66 0.69
CA GLY A 80 -4.92 4.40 -0.46
C GLY A 80 -3.41 4.56 -0.35
N PRO A 81 -2.77 5.44 -1.15
CA PRO A 81 -1.39 5.83 -0.90
C PRO A 81 -1.25 6.46 0.49
N PHE A 82 -0.28 5.98 1.28
CA PHE A 82 -0.05 6.43 2.65
C PHE A 82 1.44 6.72 2.89
N ILE A 83 1.76 7.39 3.98
CA ILE A 83 3.13 7.51 4.47
C ILE A 83 3.26 6.61 5.70
N CYS A 84 4.18 5.65 5.65
CA CYS A 84 4.38 4.71 6.75
C CYS A 84 4.93 5.45 7.97
N CYS A 85 4.26 5.33 9.11
CA CYS A 85 4.67 6.00 10.35
C CYS A 85 5.99 5.46 10.95
N GLU A 86 6.49 4.31 10.48
CA GLU A 86 7.72 3.68 11.00
C GLU A 86 8.97 3.96 10.16
N CYS A 87 8.82 4.07 8.84
CA CYS A 87 9.97 4.28 7.94
C CYS A 87 9.91 5.58 7.14
N ASP A 88 8.85 6.38 7.29
CA ASP A 88 8.60 7.63 6.57
C ASP A 88 8.59 7.49 5.03
N GLU A 89 8.50 6.25 4.51
CA GLU A 89 8.39 5.99 3.08
C GLU A 89 6.93 5.89 2.63
N GLN A 90 6.68 6.30 1.39
CA GLN A 90 5.37 6.14 0.77
C GLN A 90 5.00 4.67 0.58
N GLY A 91 3.87 4.26 1.15
CA GLY A 91 3.22 2.98 0.92
C GLY A 91 2.08 3.08 -0.09
N SER A 92 1.78 1.95 -0.72
CA SER A 92 0.61 1.76 -1.58
C SER A 92 0.20 0.29 -1.57
N GLY A 93 -1.07 0.01 -1.86
CA GLY A 93 -1.62 -1.34 -1.83
C GLY A 93 -2.17 -1.67 -0.45
N TRP A 94 -1.59 -2.65 0.22
CA TRP A 94 -2.01 -3.07 1.55
C TRP A 94 -1.31 -2.27 2.65
N ALA A 95 -2.07 -1.88 3.67
CA ALA A 95 -1.59 -1.15 4.84
C ALA A 95 -2.25 -1.70 6.10
N TYR A 96 -1.58 -1.56 7.24
CA TYR A 96 -2.23 -1.67 8.54
C TYR A 96 -2.62 -0.28 9.00
N GLN A 97 -3.92 -0.04 9.14
CA GLN A 97 -4.48 1.26 9.49
C GLN A 97 -5.26 1.19 10.80
N CYS A 98 -5.01 2.15 11.67
CA CYS A 98 -5.80 2.36 12.88
C CYS A 98 -6.93 3.33 12.54
N LEU A 99 -8.17 2.85 12.63
CA LEU A 99 -9.35 3.67 12.33
C LEU A 99 -9.64 4.74 13.40
N GLU A 100 -9.04 4.62 14.60
CA GLU A 100 -9.25 5.56 15.71
C GLU A 100 -8.37 6.80 15.59
N CYS A 101 -7.15 6.67 15.07
CA CYS A 101 -6.17 7.76 15.06
C CYS A 101 -5.49 8.00 13.70
N GLY A 102 -5.74 7.16 12.70
CA GLY A 102 -5.14 7.30 11.37
C GLY A 102 -3.68 6.85 11.27
N PHE A 103 -3.17 6.08 12.23
CA PHE A 103 -1.84 5.48 12.15
C PHE A 103 -1.78 4.45 11.00
N GLU A 104 -0.82 4.57 10.10
CA GLU A 104 -0.69 3.73 8.91
C GLU A 104 0.74 3.20 8.76
N VAL A 105 0.89 1.89 8.59
CA VAL A 105 2.19 1.24 8.42
C VAL A 105 2.17 0.17 7.34
N HIS A 106 3.32 -0.06 6.71
CA HIS A 106 3.45 -1.18 5.77
C HIS A 106 3.29 -2.52 6.51
N PRO A 107 2.75 -3.57 5.85
CA PRO A 107 2.72 -4.91 6.42
C PRO A 107 4.09 -5.42 6.91
N LYS A 108 5.18 -5.06 6.22
CA LYS A 108 6.56 -5.40 6.60
C LYS A 108 7.11 -4.60 7.79
N CYS A 109 6.51 -3.44 8.09
CA CYS A 109 6.94 -2.53 9.15
C CYS A 109 6.18 -2.78 10.47
N VAL A 110 5.25 -3.74 10.48
CA VAL A 110 4.57 -4.12 11.71
C VAL A 110 5.50 -4.98 12.55
N GLU A 111 6.07 -4.36 13.57
CA GLU A 111 6.62 -5.10 14.70
C GLU A 111 5.47 -5.50 15.63
N THR A 112 5.17 -6.81 15.68
CA THR A 112 4.16 -7.37 16.58
C THR A 112 4.77 -7.62 17.96
N ILE A 113 3.96 -7.46 19.01
CA ILE A 113 4.37 -7.85 20.37
C ILE A 113 4.47 -9.39 20.41
N ASN A 114 5.68 -9.92 20.26
CA ASN A 114 5.97 -11.31 20.61
C ASN A 114 6.25 -11.36 22.11
N CYS A 115 5.38 -12.01 22.91
CA CYS A 115 5.53 -12.16 24.37
C CYS A 115 6.77 -12.97 24.83
N ASN A 116 7.81 -13.14 24.00
CA ASN A 116 9.00 -13.94 24.29
C ASN A 116 10.32 -13.19 24.01
N SER A 117 10.41 -11.89 24.26
CA SER A 117 11.73 -11.23 24.34
C SER A 117 11.84 -10.39 25.59
N PRO A 118 12.94 -10.57 26.38
CA PRO A 118 13.16 -9.82 27.59
C PRO A 118 13.31 -8.34 27.25
N ILE A 119 12.56 -7.53 27.99
CA ILE A 119 12.70 -6.08 28.03
C ILE A 119 14.17 -5.79 28.32
N ASN A 120 14.90 -5.20 27.38
CA ASN A 120 16.16 -4.56 27.69
C ASN A 120 16.04 -3.08 27.38
N GLU A 121 16.03 -2.31 28.46
CA GLU A 121 16.02 -0.86 28.54
C GLU A 121 17.22 -0.25 27.80
N ARG A 122 16.98 0.87 27.12
CA ARG A 122 17.93 2.00 27.03
C ARG A 122 17.19 3.31 27.09
#